data_AF-A0A6M0L847-F1
#
_entry.id   AF-A0A6M0L847-F1
#
_cell.length_a   1.000
_cell.length_b   1.000
_cell.length_c   1.000
_cell.angle_alpha   90.00
_cell.angle_beta   90.00
_cell.angle_gamma   90.00
#
_symmetry.space_group_name_H-M   'P 1'
#
loop_
_entity.id
_entity.type
_entity.pdbx_description
1 polymer ?
#
loop_
_entity_poly.entity_id
_entity_poly.type
_entity_poly.pdbx_seq_one_letter_code
_entity_poly.pdbx_strand_id
1 'polypeptide(L)'
;MRFCDLFISYKIGLKDIKSTIPFTKLPLYRKVFLIIFLTGIIISGILLIFIQNIFSFIPMGLSLISLIIFAIIDSKKDNLSVMLENHYIPYSEKRMNMTIEVLKKYNIDIKNLDSLDMLITEAKYAQIQCDLFSQFKKPFKTLRAIIIPIVVFVAKKISETATETQMLNVAVLTIILILLIFSLIFSFAPIVKDIFYIDYNRYDEFIYDLRQIKLFYSKN
;
A
#
# COMPACT_ATOMS: atom_id res chain seq x y z
N MET A 1 12.06 -25.32 19.37
CA MET A 1 11.94 -23.99 18.72
C MET A 1 10.47 -23.70 18.48
N ARG A 2 10.04 -22.44 18.55
CA ARG A 2 8.64 -22.02 18.36
C ARG A 2 8.45 -21.38 16.98
N PHE A 3 7.20 -21.32 16.52
CA PHE A 3 6.83 -20.62 15.29
C PHE A 3 7.30 -19.15 15.27
N CYS A 4 7.20 -18.44 16.40
CA CYS A 4 7.67 -17.05 16.49
C CYS A 4 9.17 -16.93 16.20
N ASP A 5 9.99 -17.89 16.63
CA ASP A 5 11.44 -17.86 16.40
C ASP A 5 11.74 -18.00 14.90
N LEU A 6 11.05 -18.92 14.24
CA LEU A 6 11.09 -19.10 12.78
C LEU A 6 10.67 -17.82 12.05
N PHE A 7 9.54 -17.24 12.44
CA PHE A 7 9.01 -16.04 11.80
C PHE A 7 9.93 -14.82 11.97
N ILE A 8 10.57 -14.67 13.14
CA ILE A 8 11.60 -13.64 13.34
C ILE A 8 12.81 -13.90 12.44
N SER A 9 13.26 -15.15 12.29
CA SER A 9 14.35 -15.50 11.37
C SER A 9 14.00 -15.16 9.91
N TYR A 10 12.77 -15.40 9.49
CA TYR A 10 12.26 -15.01 8.18
C TYR A 10 12.28 -13.48 7.99
N LYS A 11 11.77 -12.72 8.98
CA LYS A 11 11.79 -11.25 8.96
C LYS A 11 13.21 -10.68 8.86
N ILE A 12 14.18 -11.30 9.54
CA ILE A 12 15.58 -10.91 9.44
C ILE A 12 16.08 -11.12 8.01
N GLY A 13 15.88 -12.31 7.44
CA GLY A 13 16.30 -12.62 6.07
C GLY A 13 15.69 -11.71 5.01
N LEU A 14 14.43 -11.28 5.18
CA LEU A 14 13.79 -10.31 4.27
C LEU A 14 14.47 -8.93 4.29
N LYS A 15 15.04 -8.49 5.41
CA LYS A 15 15.71 -7.17 5.47
C LYS A 15 16.93 -7.08 4.56
N ASP A 16 17.58 -8.22 4.30
CA ASP A 16 18.75 -8.32 3.43
C ASP A 16 18.39 -8.38 1.93
N ILE A 17 17.08 -8.40 1.63
CA ILE A 17 16.52 -8.48 0.28
C ILE A 17 15.70 -7.24 0.01
N LYS A 18 16.34 -6.23 -0.60
CA LYS A 18 15.65 -5.02 -1.04
C LYS A 18 14.87 -5.31 -2.31
N SER A 19 13.56 -5.11 -2.26
CA SER A 19 12.67 -5.14 -3.44
C SER A 19 12.81 -3.90 -4.33
N THR A 20 13.34 -2.82 -3.79
CA THR A 20 13.53 -1.55 -4.48
C THR A 20 14.68 -1.62 -5.49
N ILE A 21 14.43 -1.11 -6.70
CA ILE A 21 15.44 -0.97 -7.74
C ILE A 21 16.27 0.28 -7.46
N PRO A 22 17.60 0.17 -7.32
CA PRO A 22 18.46 1.35 -7.26
C PRO A 22 18.31 2.18 -8.54
N PHE A 23 18.30 3.51 -8.40
CA PHE A 23 18.15 4.42 -9.56
C PHE A 23 19.20 4.17 -10.66
N THR A 24 20.42 3.80 -10.27
CA THR A 24 21.51 3.45 -11.20
C THR A 24 21.16 2.28 -12.11
N LYS A 25 20.37 1.31 -11.62
CA LYS A 25 19.97 0.10 -12.34
C LYS A 25 18.65 0.23 -13.10
N LEU A 26 17.93 1.35 -12.96
CA LEU A 26 16.69 1.57 -13.72
C LEU A 26 16.98 1.67 -15.23
N PRO A 27 16.07 1.20 -16.09
CA PRO A 27 16.12 1.51 -17.51
C PRO A 27 16.11 3.03 -17.76
N LEU A 28 16.79 3.48 -18.82
CA LEU A 28 16.95 4.90 -19.13
C LEU A 28 15.60 5.63 -19.22
N TYR A 29 14.59 5.04 -19.88
CA TYR A 29 13.28 5.66 -20.03
C TYR A 29 12.63 5.93 -18.66
N ARG A 30 12.69 4.97 -17.71
CA ARG A 30 12.16 5.16 -16.34
C ARG A 30 12.87 6.32 -15.63
N LYS A 31 14.19 6.44 -15.79
CA LYS A 31 14.97 7.56 -15.22
C LYS A 31 14.52 8.90 -15.79
N VAL A 32 14.40 9.00 -17.12
CA VAL A 32 13.98 10.22 -17.81
C VAL A 32 12.59 10.65 -17.36
N PHE A 33 11.63 9.72 -17.29
CA PHE A 33 10.27 10.03 -16.82
C PHE A 33 10.24 10.52 -15.37
N LEU A 34 10.99 9.86 -14.46
CA LEU A 34 11.10 10.32 -13.08
C LEU A 34 11.68 11.75 -12.99
N ILE A 35 12.71 12.06 -13.78
CA ILE A 35 13.32 13.39 -13.82
C ILE A 35 12.33 14.42 -14.35
N ILE A 36 11.64 14.15 -15.46
CA ILE A 36 10.63 15.06 -16.04
C ILE A 36 9.51 15.32 -15.02
N PHE A 37 9.01 14.27 -14.38
CA PHE A 37 7.96 14.37 -13.38
C PHE A 37 8.37 15.25 -12.19
N LEU A 38 9.53 14.98 -11.58
CA LEU A 38 10.05 15.77 -10.47
C LEU A 38 10.34 17.21 -10.86
N THR A 39 10.90 17.43 -12.04
CA THR A 39 11.20 18.77 -12.57
C THR A 39 9.92 19.59 -12.72
N GLY A 40 8.84 19.00 -13.23
CA GLY A 40 7.54 19.67 -13.35
C GLY A 40 6.96 20.11 -12.00
N ILE A 41 7.05 19.24 -10.98
CA ILE A 41 6.61 19.57 -9.61
C ILE A 41 7.46 20.70 -9.03
N ILE A 42 8.79 20.62 -9.14
CA ILE A 42 9.72 21.62 -8.60
C ILE A 42 9.49 22.98 -9.26
N ILE A 43 9.39 23.04 -10.59
CA ILE A 43 9.13 24.27 -11.33
C ILE A 43 7.78 24.86 -10.88
N SER A 44 6.73 24.04 -10.76
CA SER A 44 5.45 24.51 -10.24
C SER A 44 5.54 25.07 -8.83
N GLY A 45 6.32 24.45 -7.94
CA GLY A 45 6.59 24.97 -6.60
C GLY A 45 7.29 26.32 -6.61
N ILE A 46 8.31 26.47 -7.46
CA ILE A 46 9.03 27.74 -7.65
C ILE A 46 8.08 28.81 -8.19
N LEU A 47 7.33 28.53 -9.26
CA LEU A 47 6.39 29.47 -9.86
C LEU A 47 5.27 29.86 -8.88
N LEU A 48 4.83 28.95 -8.01
CA LEU A 48 3.83 29.25 -7.00
C LEU A 48 4.34 30.32 -6.01
N ILE A 49 5.61 30.25 -5.62
CA ILE A 49 6.25 31.24 -4.73
C ILE A 49 6.32 32.61 -5.38
N PHE A 50 6.72 32.68 -6.66
CA PHE A 50 6.98 33.96 -7.35
C PHE A 50 5.75 34.58 -8.03
N ILE A 51 4.88 33.77 -8.65
CA ILE A 51 3.74 34.25 -9.45
C ILE A 51 2.43 34.24 -8.65
N GLN A 52 2.26 33.30 -7.70
CA GLN A 52 1.07 33.15 -6.86
C GLN A 52 -0.26 33.10 -7.65
N ASN A 53 -0.22 32.54 -8.86
CA ASN A 53 -1.38 32.43 -9.76
C ASN A 53 -1.62 30.96 -10.09
N ILE A 54 -2.86 30.58 -10.41
CA ILE A 54 -3.24 29.22 -10.80
C ILE A 54 -2.41 28.66 -11.97
N PHE A 55 -1.89 29.54 -12.85
CA PHE A 55 -0.99 29.15 -13.93
C PHE A 55 0.34 28.56 -13.45
N SER A 56 0.74 28.78 -12.19
CA SER A 56 1.92 28.13 -11.61
C SER A 56 1.79 26.61 -11.55
N PHE A 57 0.57 26.06 -11.62
CA PHE A 57 0.32 24.62 -11.63
C PHE A 57 0.35 23.98 -13.03
N ILE A 58 0.52 24.77 -14.10
CA ILE A 58 0.60 24.21 -15.47
C ILE A 58 1.73 23.16 -15.59
N PRO A 59 2.98 23.42 -15.13
CA PRO A 59 4.05 22.42 -15.19
C PRO A 59 3.71 21.13 -14.44
N MET A 60 3.09 21.22 -13.27
CA MET A 60 2.58 20.08 -12.51
C MET A 60 1.51 19.31 -13.30
N GLY A 61 0.57 20.01 -13.94
CA GLY A 61 -0.43 19.38 -14.83
C GLY A 61 0.22 18.60 -15.98
N LEU A 62 1.19 19.20 -16.67
CA LEU A 62 1.95 18.53 -17.73
C LEU A 62 2.75 17.32 -17.21
N SER A 63 3.31 17.43 -15.99
CA SER A 63 4.01 16.33 -15.34
C SER A 63 3.10 15.13 -15.09
N LEU A 64 1.83 15.37 -14.72
CA LEU A 64 0.84 14.30 -14.55
C LEU A 64 0.49 13.63 -15.88
N ILE A 65 0.38 14.39 -16.98
CA ILE A 65 0.17 13.83 -18.33
C ILE A 65 1.33 12.93 -18.72
N SER A 66 2.57 13.28 -18.34
CA SER A 66 3.75 12.43 -18.60
C SER A 66 3.68 11.06 -17.92
N LEU A 67 2.97 10.93 -16.79
CA LEU A 67 2.75 9.63 -16.13
C LEU A 67 1.88 8.68 -16.97
N ILE A 68 0.92 9.22 -17.72
CA ILE A 68 0.08 8.42 -18.63
C ILE A 68 0.94 7.87 -19.77
N ILE A 69 1.77 8.73 -20.37
CA ILE A 69 2.70 8.31 -21.44
C ILE A 69 3.70 7.29 -20.90
N PHE A 70 4.23 7.53 -19.69
CA PHE A 70 5.10 6.59 -18.98
C PHE A 70 4.42 5.22 -18.84
N ALA A 71 3.19 5.16 -18.35
CA ALA A 71 2.46 3.90 -18.14
C ALA A 71 2.31 3.10 -19.46
N ILE A 72 1.99 3.79 -20.56
CA ILE A 72 1.89 3.17 -21.89
C ILE A 72 3.24 2.58 -22.32
N ILE A 73 4.32 3.35 -22.20
CA ILE A 73 5.66 2.88 -22.58
C ILE A 73 6.11 1.73 -21.67
N ASP A 74 5.90 1.85 -20.37
CA ASP A 74 6.31 0.84 -19.38
C ASP A 74 5.61 -0.50 -19.59
N SER A 75 4.36 -0.47 -20.05
CA SER A 75 3.58 -1.67 -20.39
C SER A 75 3.98 -2.36 -21.70
N LYS A 76 4.90 -1.80 -22.49
CA LYS A 76 5.36 -2.45 -23.73
C LYS A 76 6.04 -3.76 -23.40
N LYS A 77 5.78 -4.80 -24.21
CA LYS A 77 6.32 -6.16 -24.03
C LYS A 77 7.83 -6.14 -23.78
N ASP A 78 8.61 -5.45 -24.60
CA ASP A 78 10.07 -5.43 -24.48
C ASP A 78 10.53 -4.82 -23.15
N ASN A 79 9.88 -3.73 -22.72
CA ASN A 79 10.16 -3.09 -21.44
C ASN A 79 9.77 -3.99 -20.25
N LEU A 80 8.63 -4.67 -20.34
CA LEU A 80 8.22 -5.68 -19.35
C LEU A 80 9.21 -6.83 -19.27
N SER A 81 9.69 -7.36 -20.40
CA SER A 81 10.69 -8.44 -20.44
C SER A 81 12.00 -8.02 -19.79
N VAL A 82 12.51 -6.82 -20.12
CA VAL A 82 13.73 -6.26 -19.51
C VAL A 82 13.58 -6.16 -17.99
N MET A 83 12.42 -5.73 -17.51
CA MET A 83 12.12 -5.63 -16.08
C MET A 83 11.99 -7.00 -15.39
N LEU A 84 11.38 -7.97 -16.07
CA LEU A 84 11.24 -9.33 -15.59
C LEU A 84 12.59 -10.00 -15.41
N GLU A 85 13.41 -10.00 -16.45
CA GLU A 85 14.70 -10.70 -16.48
C GLU A 85 15.73 -10.06 -15.54
N ASN A 86 15.82 -8.72 -15.53
CA ASN A 86 16.89 -8.04 -14.80
C ASN A 86 16.54 -7.70 -13.35
N HIS A 87 15.25 -7.68 -12.98
CA HIS A 87 14.83 -7.30 -11.62
C HIS A 87 13.91 -8.30 -10.96
N TYR A 88 12.79 -8.66 -11.59
CA TYR A 88 11.78 -9.47 -10.89
C TYR A 88 12.25 -10.91 -10.65
N ILE A 89 12.85 -11.57 -11.64
CA ILE A 89 13.38 -12.94 -11.49
C ILE A 89 14.53 -12.99 -10.46
N PRO A 90 15.59 -12.15 -10.55
CA PRO A 90 16.67 -12.19 -9.57
C PRO A 90 16.20 -11.89 -8.13
N TYR A 91 15.25 -10.97 -7.98
CA TYR A 91 14.67 -10.68 -6.67
C TYR A 91 13.85 -11.85 -6.12
N SER A 92 12.98 -12.44 -6.94
CA SER A 92 12.12 -13.55 -6.50
C SER A 92 12.93 -14.79 -6.17
N GLU A 93 13.96 -15.11 -6.95
CA GLU A 93 14.89 -16.21 -6.69
C GLU A 93 15.64 -15.99 -5.37
N LYS A 94 16.22 -14.79 -5.16
CA LYS A 94 16.91 -14.46 -3.90
C LYS A 94 15.97 -14.60 -2.71
N ARG A 95 14.72 -14.12 -2.83
CA ARG A 95 13.70 -14.22 -1.79
C ARG A 95 13.32 -15.67 -1.49
N MET A 96 13.11 -16.48 -2.53
CA MET A 96 12.72 -17.87 -2.37
C MET A 96 13.81 -18.72 -1.74
N ASN A 97 15.05 -18.54 -2.20
CA ASN A 97 16.22 -19.21 -1.64
C ASN A 97 16.39 -18.85 -0.16
N MET A 98 16.23 -17.57 0.20
CA MET A 98 16.27 -17.15 1.61
C MET A 98 15.18 -17.84 2.44
N THR A 99 13.92 -17.88 1.95
CA THR A 99 12.83 -18.56 2.67
C THR A 99 13.12 -20.04 2.86
N ILE A 100 13.63 -20.73 1.82
CA ILE A 100 14.02 -22.14 1.89
C ILE A 100 15.14 -22.37 2.92
N GLU A 101 16.17 -21.53 2.93
CA GLU A 101 17.26 -21.63 3.90
C GLU A 101 16.78 -21.39 5.34
N VAL A 102 15.81 -20.48 5.54
CA VAL A 102 15.14 -20.34 6.84
C VAL A 102 14.41 -21.62 7.21
N LEU A 103 13.62 -22.23 6.32
CA LEU A 103 12.92 -23.48 6.63
C LEU A 103 13.89 -24.62 6.98
N LYS A 104 14.97 -24.78 6.20
CA LYS A 104 16.03 -25.78 6.46
C LYS A 104 16.71 -25.57 7.80
N LYS A 105 17.00 -24.32 8.19
CA LYS A 105 17.60 -23.99 9.50
C LYS A 105 16.75 -24.47 10.68
N TYR A 106 15.43 -24.59 10.49
CA TYR A 106 14.49 -25.10 11.48
C TYR A 106 14.11 -26.57 11.24
N ASN A 107 14.89 -27.30 10.42
CA ASN A 107 14.68 -28.71 10.05
C ASN A 107 13.31 -28.98 9.41
N ILE A 108 12.78 -28.02 8.65
CA ILE A 108 11.51 -28.17 7.94
C ILE A 108 11.80 -28.61 6.51
N ASP A 109 11.29 -29.78 6.15
CA ASP A 109 11.37 -30.30 4.79
C ASP A 109 10.37 -29.58 3.88
N ILE A 110 10.90 -28.92 2.85
CA ILE A 110 10.09 -28.20 1.84
C ILE A 110 9.27 -29.14 0.94
N LYS A 111 9.59 -30.43 0.92
CA LYS A 111 8.80 -31.46 0.22
C LYS A 111 7.62 -31.95 1.05
N ASN A 112 7.65 -31.73 2.36
CA ASN A 112 6.56 -32.10 3.26
C ASN A 112 5.45 -31.03 3.22
N LEU A 113 4.45 -31.28 2.37
CA LEU A 113 3.32 -30.36 2.17
C LEU A 113 2.50 -30.12 3.45
N ASP A 114 2.34 -31.14 4.29
CA ASP A 114 1.59 -31.02 5.55
C ASP A 114 2.29 -30.07 6.53
N SER A 115 3.62 -30.12 6.57
CA SER A 115 4.44 -29.18 7.36
C SER A 115 4.26 -27.74 6.87
N LEU A 116 4.25 -27.52 5.55
CA LEU A 116 4.01 -26.20 4.98
C LEU A 116 2.59 -25.69 5.27
N ASP A 117 1.58 -26.57 5.18
CA ASP A 117 0.18 -26.21 5.48
C ASP A 117 -0.03 -25.89 6.97
N MET A 118 0.64 -26.61 7.87
CA MET A 118 0.66 -26.29 9.29
C MET A 118 1.27 -24.91 9.55
N LEU A 119 2.41 -24.59 8.92
CA LEU A 119 3.02 -23.26 9.05
C LEU A 119 2.12 -22.14 8.49
N ILE A 120 1.43 -22.38 7.37
CA ILE A 120 0.47 -21.41 6.81
C ILE A 120 -0.69 -21.20 7.79
N THR A 121 -1.18 -22.26 8.41
CA THR A 121 -2.29 -22.19 9.37
C THR A 121 -1.87 -21.42 10.62
N GLU A 122 -0.68 -21.71 11.15
CA GLU A 122 -0.13 -20.99 12.30
C GLU A 122 0.14 -19.52 11.99
N ALA A 123 0.66 -19.22 10.79
CA ALA A 123 0.86 -17.85 10.32
C ALA A 123 -0.46 -17.07 10.22
N LYS A 124 -1.53 -17.67 9.71
CA LYS A 124 -2.87 -17.05 9.70
C LYS A 124 -3.40 -16.81 11.11
N TYR A 125 -3.19 -17.77 12.00
CA TYR A 125 -3.61 -17.63 13.39
C TYR A 125 -2.89 -16.46 14.07
N ALA A 126 -1.56 -16.40 13.98
CA ALA A 126 -0.75 -15.30 14.50
C ALA A 126 -1.10 -13.95 13.85
N GLN A 127 -1.35 -13.94 12.53
CA GLN A 127 -1.77 -12.75 11.79
C GLN A 127 -3.06 -12.15 12.34
N ILE A 128 -4.07 -12.98 12.62
CA ILE A 128 -5.35 -12.52 13.19
C ILE A 128 -5.14 -11.92 14.59
N GLN A 129 -4.26 -12.51 15.41
CA GLN A 129 -3.95 -11.96 16.74
C GLN A 129 -3.29 -10.58 16.67
N CYS A 130 -2.49 -10.33 15.63
CA CYS A 130 -1.82 -9.06 15.40
C CYS A 130 -2.69 -8.03 14.64
N ASP A 131 -3.94 -8.33 14.29
CA ASP A 131 -4.84 -7.37 13.63
C ASP A 131 -5.24 -6.26 14.62
N LEU A 132 -4.51 -5.15 14.54
CA LEU A 132 -4.61 -4.02 15.48
C LEU A 132 -5.99 -3.33 15.41
N PHE A 133 -6.62 -3.26 14.22
CA PHE A 133 -7.92 -2.59 14.08
C PHE A 133 -9.12 -3.46 14.43
N SER A 134 -8.93 -4.78 14.51
CA SER A 134 -9.96 -5.68 15.03
C SER A 134 -10.47 -5.23 16.41
N GLN A 135 -9.56 -4.70 17.24
CA GLN A 135 -9.84 -4.19 18.59
C GLN A 135 -10.70 -2.91 18.57
N PHE A 136 -10.60 -2.10 17.52
CA PHE A 136 -11.33 -0.83 17.39
C PHE A 136 -12.71 -0.97 16.74
N LYS A 137 -13.07 -2.15 16.24
CA LYS A 137 -14.37 -2.40 15.58
C LYS A 137 -15.56 -2.08 16.50
N LYS A 138 -15.49 -2.46 17.79
CA LYS A 138 -16.52 -2.16 18.79
C LYS A 138 -16.58 -0.65 19.11
N PRO A 139 -15.46 0.01 19.50
CA PRO A 139 -15.42 1.46 19.68
C PRO A 139 -15.99 2.26 18.50
N PHE A 140 -15.61 1.95 17.27
CA PHE A 140 -16.13 2.65 16.09
C PHE A 140 -17.63 2.44 15.88
N LYS A 141 -18.16 1.25 16.18
CA LYS A 141 -19.61 1.00 16.13
C LYS A 141 -20.35 1.87 17.16
N THR A 142 -19.83 1.95 18.38
CA THR A 142 -20.40 2.81 19.45
C THR A 142 -20.32 4.28 19.07
N LEU A 143 -19.17 4.74 18.57
CA LEU A 143 -18.97 6.12 18.13
C LEU A 143 -19.96 6.49 17.01
N ARG A 144 -20.13 5.62 16.01
CA ARG A 144 -21.12 5.82 14.94
C ARG A 144 -22.55 5.92 15.48
N ALA A 145 -22.91 5.07 16.45
CA ALA A 145 -24.23 5.09 17.07
C ALA A 145 -24.51 6.39 17.85
N ILE A 146 -23.48 7.03 18.41
CA ILE A 146 -23.58 8.31 19.13
C ILE A 146 -23.59 9.51 18.17
N ILE A 147 -22.76 9.49 17.13
CA ILE A 147 -22.62 10.61 16.17
C ILE A 147 -23.91 10.83 15.38
N ILE A 148 -24.60 9.76 14.95
CA ILE A 148 -25.80 9.90 14.11
C ILE A 148 -26.89 10.75 14.80
N PRO A 149 -27.33 10.45 16.04
CA PRO A 149 -28.29 11.29 16.77
C PRO A 149 -27.84 12.75 16.94
N ILE A 150 -26.55 12.98 17.21
CA ILE A 150 -26.00 14.34 17.38
C ILE A 150 -26.09 15.12 16.06
N VAL A 151 -25.67 14.51 14.96
CA VAL A 151 -25.75 15.13 13.62
C VAL A 151 -27.20 15.45 13.26
N VAL A 152 -28.14 14.52 13.52
CA VAL A 152 -29.58 14.74 13.29
C VAL A 152 -30.12 15.89 14.15
N PHE A 153 -29.75 15.94 15.44
CA PHE A 153 -30.16 17.01 16.34
C PHE A 153 -29.65 18.38 15.89
N VAL A 154 -28.36 18.47 15.55
CA VAL A 154 -27.73 19.71 15.06
C VAL A 154 -28.35 20.15 13.74
N ALA A 155 -28.55 19.23 12.79
CA ALA A 155 -29.18 19.54 11.51
C ALA A 155 -30.61 20.08 11.69
N LYS A 156 -31.40 19.47 12.59
CA LYS A 156 -32.75 19.94 12.92
C LYS A 156 -32.72 21.35 13.51
N LYS A 157 -31.82 21.62 14.45
CA LYS A 157 -31.68 22.95 15.07
C LYS A 157 -31.31 24.05 14.08
N ILE A 158 -30.42 23.76 13.13
CA ILE A 158 -30.04 24.70 12.07
C ILE A 158 -31.23 24.95 11.12
N SER A 159 -31.95 23.89 10.74
CA SER A 159 -33.12 23.95 9.86
C SER A 159 -34.27 24.81 10.41
N GLU A 160 -34.44 24.89 11.73
CA GLU A 160 -35.49 25.70 12.36
C GLU A 160 -35.23 27.22 12.25
N THR A 161 -34.01 27.64 11.90
CA THR A 161 -33.56 29.05 11.97
C THR A 161 -33.04 29.60 10.64
N ALA A 162 -32.69 28.74 9.68
CA ALA A 162 -32.08 29.13 8.41
C ALA A 162 -33.12 29.33 7.30
N THR A 163 -32.88 30.29 6.40
CA THR A 163 -33.71 30.45 5.19
C THR A 163 -33.45 29.34 4.16
N GLU A 164 -34.39 29.09 3.24
CA GLU A 164 -34.26 28.03 2.22
C GLU A 164 -32.97 28.11 1.41
N THR A 165 -32.57 29.32 0.99
CA THR A 165 -31.33 29.53 0.22
C THR A 165 -30.06 29.26 1.04
N GLN A 166 -30.08 29.61 2.33
CA GLN A 166 -28.99 29.28 3.26
C GLN A 166 -28.90 27.77 3.49
N MET A 167 -30.03 27.09 3.64
CA MET A 167 -30.07 25.63 3.79
C MET A 167 -29.51 24.91 2.56
N LEU A 168 -29.86 25.36 1.35
CA LEU A 168 -29.31 24.79 0.11
C LEU A 168 -27.79 24.98 0.00
N ASN A 169 -27.27 26.18 0.31
CA ASN A 169 -25.83 26.43 0.28
C ASN A 169 -25.08 25.59 1.33
N VAL A 170 -25.60 25.49 2.55
CA VAL A 170 -25.02 24.66 3.62
C VAL A 170 -25.06 23.18 3.23
N ALA A 171 -26.14 22.69 2.62
CA ALA A 171 -26.24 21.31 2.16
C ALA A 171 -25.20 20.99 1.08
N VAL A 172 -25.04 21.87 0.08
CA VAL A 172 -24.05 21.71 -0.99
C VAL A 172 -22.63 21.70 -0.42
N LEU A 173 -22.29 22.65 0.46
CA LEU A 173 -20.98 22.68 1.12
C LEU A 173 -20.74 21.44 1.99
N THR A 174 -21.78 20.94 2.66
CA THR A 174 -21.69 19.71 3.47
C THR A 174 -21.43 18.49 2.60
N ILE A 175 -22.10 18.37 1.46
CA ILE A 175 -21.85 17.28 0.50
C ILE A 175 -20.41 17.34 -0.02
N ILE A 176 -19.95 18.52 -0.43
CA ILE A 176 -18.56 18.72 -0.88
C ILE A 176 -17.58 18.32 0.22
N LEU A 177 -17.81 18.74 1.47
CA LEU A 177 -16.97 18.39 2.61
C LEU A 177 -16.95 16.88 2.87
N ILE A 178 -18.10 16.19 2.81
CA ILE A 178 -18.19 14.74 2.97
C ILE A 178 -17.38 14.03 1.86
N LEU A 179 -17.50 14.48 0.61
CA LEU A 179 -16.74 13.93 -0.50
C LEU A 179 -15.23 14.13 -0.33
N LEU A 180 -14.81 15.32 0.11
CA LEU A 180 -13.41 15.61 0.40
C LEU A 180 -12.86 14.75 1.54
N ILE A 181 -13.58 14.62 2.65
CA ILE A 181 -13.19 13.76 3.77
C ILE A 181 -13.14 12.29 3.33
N PHE A 182 -14.11 11.81 2.55
CA PHE A 182 -14.11 10.45 2.04
C PHE A 182 -12.90 10.19 1.13
N SER A 183 -12.60 11.12 0.22
CA SER A 183 -11.41 11.05 -0.63
C SER A 183 -10.13 11.03 0.21
N LEU A 184 -10.07 11.86 1.26
CA LEU A 184 -8.93 11.89 2.18
C LEU A 184 -8.74 10.53 2.87
N ILE A 185 -9.80 9.99 3.48
CA ILE A 185 -9.76 8.67 4.14
C ILE A 185 -9.29 7.60 3.16
N PHE A 186 -9.82 7.59 1.93
CA PHE A 186 -9.44 6.60 0.91
C PHE A 186 -7.97 6.73 0.51
N SER A 187 -7.45 7.95 0.35
CA SER A 187 -6.04 8.18 0.05
C SER A 187 -5.10 7.79 1.19
N PHE A 188 -5.50 7.98 2.45
CA PHE A 188 -4.68 7.67 3.63
C PHE A 188 -4.80 6.22 4.12
N ALA A 189 -5.91 5.54 3.86
CA ALA A 189 -6.13 4.15 4.27
C ALA A 189 -4.97 3.19 3.93
N PRO A 190 -4.40 3.17 2.70
CA PRO A 190 -3.27 2.29 2.40
C PRO A 190 -2.02 2.65 3.22
N ILE A 191 -1.74 3.93 3.44
CA ILE A 191 -0.59 4.40 4.23
C ILE A 191 -0.74 3.98 5.69
N VAL A 192 -1.93 4.16 6.26
CA VAL A 192 -2.26 3.70 7.61
C VAL A 192 -2.09 2.18 7.71
N LYS A 193 -2.54 1.44 6.69
CA LYS A 193 -2.32 -0.01 6.64
C LYS A 193 -0.82 -0.32 6.68
N ASP A 194 -0.01 0.27 5.83
CA ASP A 194 1.42 -0.03 5.77
C ASP A 194 2.20 0.31 7.05
N ILE A 195 1.79 1.35 7.78
CA ILE A 195 2.43 1.77 9.04
C ILE A 195 2.00 0.90 10.23
N PHE A 196 0.69 0.64 10.37
CA PHE A 196 0.16 -0.04 11.55
C PHE A 196 0.06 -1.57 11.39
N TYR A 197 0.05 -2.08 10.16
CA TYR A 197 -0.02 -3.52 9.85
C TYR A 197 1.34 -4.11 9.44
N ILE A 198 2.46 -3.56 9.90
CA ILE A 198 3.79 -4.05 9.50
C ILE A 198 3.91 -5.57 9.72
N ASP A 199 3.60 -6.07 10.91
CA ASP A 199 3.72 -7.51 11.20
C ASP A 199 2.65 -8.35 10.49
N TYR A 200 1.43 -7.84 10.37
CA TYR A 200 0.37 -8.50 9.62
C TYR A 200 0.74 -8.66 8.13
N ASN A 201 1.29 -7.62 7.51
CA ASN A 201 1.75 -7.67 6.12
C ASN A 201 2.94 -8.63 5.97
N ARG A 202 3.81 -8.75 6.99
CA ARG A 202 4.88 -9.77 7.00
C ARG A 202 4.35 -11.20 7.07
N TYR A 203 3.22 -11.42 7.75
CA TYR A 203 2.56 -12.73 7.71
C TYR A 203 1.99 -13.04 6.33
N ASP A 204 1.38 -12.05 5.64
CA ASP A 204 0.93 -12.23 4.25
C ASP A 204 2.10 -12.61 3.32
N GLU A 205 3.23 -11.92 3.46
CA GLU A 205 4.47 -12.22 2.72
C GLU A 205 4.97 -13.65 2.99
N PHE A 206 5.01 -14.06 4.27
CA PHE A 206 5.45 -15.39 4.65
C PHE A 206 4.51 -16.48 4.11
N ILE A 207 3.20 -16.31 4.28
CA ILE A 207 2.18 -17.23 3.76
C ILE A 207 2.28 -17.34 2.24
N TYR A 208 2.48 -16.21 1.55
CA TYR A 208 2.66 -16.19 0.11
C TYR A 208 3.90 -16.99 -0.30
N ASP A 209 5.05 -16.76 0.34
CA ASP A 209 6.29 -17.46 0.02
C ASP A 209 6.16 -18.97 0.27
N LEU A 210 5.53 -19.40 1.38
CA LEU A 210 5.26 -20.83 1.63
C LEU A 210 4.39 -21.46 0.54
N ARG A 211 3.37 -20.74 0.05
CA ARG A 211 2.54 -21.20 -1.07
C ARG A 211 3.35 -21.31 -2.35
N GLN A 212 4.26 -20.38 -2.62
CA GLN A 212 5.15 -20.47 -3.79
C GLN A 212 6.08 -21.67 -3.70
N ILE A 213 6.65 -21.97 -2.51
CA ILE A 213 7.45 -23.18 -2.28
C ILE A 213 6.62 -24.43 -2.59
N LYS A 214 5.40 -24.51 -2.08
CA LYS A 214 4.46 -25.62 -2.35
C LYS A 214 4.07 -25.73 -3.83
N LEU A 215 4.05 -24.64 -4.58
CA LEU A 215 3.70 -24.65 -6.00
C LEU A 215 4.88 -25.06 -6.89
N PHE A 216 6.08 -24.53 -6.62
CA PHE A 216 7.20 -24.57 -7.56
C PHE A 216 8.40 -25.40 -7.08
N TYR A 217 8.53 -25.67 -5.78
CA TYR A 217 9.75 -26.28 -5.21
C TYR A 217 9.49 -27.62 -4.54
N SER A 218 8.27 -27.93 -4.12
CA SER A 218 7.94 -29.19 -3.44
C SER A 218 7.67 -30.37 -4.37
N LYS A 219 7.57 -30.13 -5.69
CA LYS A 219 7.25 -31.16 -6.71
C LYS A 219 8.47 -31.75 -7.42
N ASN A 220 9.67 -31.24 -7.13
CA ASN A 220 10.95 -31.71 -7.67
C ASN A 220 11.77 -32.43 -6.59
#